data_AF-A0A348MYS6-F1
#
_entry.id   AF-A0A348MYS6-F1
#
_cell.length_a   1.000
_cell.length_b   1.000
_cell.length_c   1.000
_cell.angle_alpha   90.00
_cell.angle_beta   90.00
_cell.angle_gamma   90.00
#
_symmetry.space_group_name_H-M   'P 1'
#
loop_
_entity.id
_entity.type
_entity.pdbx_description
1 polymer ?
#
loop_
_entity_poly.entity_id
_entity_poly.type
_entity_poly.pdbx_seq_one_letter_code
_entity_poly.pdbx_strand_id
1 'polypeptide(L)'
;MKLSQDWLVKQSVEQRPALLVVLLLQCAYIACKIGVLWALAVGFDALLIQHQSLSVETLKILLVSSIGMSVAYAVLAQVRMRLKMTYQLSIHQQLSKVLAQASQHQIRAQSMYSWQQVWLQHIPTVANYLFDFVVQKWLSALVPLVLLVIITSINWLIGVALILTLPLLPIFMILVGKGTANRHQAHFQALADLGTLFADRLRNSKLLAQFQQHDTQA
;
A
#
# COMPACT_ATOMS: atom_id res chain seq x y z
N MET A 1 -14.44 17.10 -6.48
CA MET A 1 -13.09 16.55 -6.20
C MET A 1 -12.38 17.20 -4.99
N LYS A 2 -12.50 18.51 -4.75
CA LYS A 2 -11.91 19.18 -3.55
C LYS A 2 -12.60 18.78 -2.23
N LEU A 3 -13.93 18.75 -2.18
CA LEU A 3 -14.70 18.39 -0.97
C LEU A 3 -14.38 16.99 -0.40
N SER A 4 -14.09 16.01 -1.27
CA SER A 4 -13.70 14.67 -0.85
C SER A 4 -12.27 14.60 -0.30
N GLN A 5 -11.37 15.48 -0.76
CA GLN A 5 -10.01 15.58 -0.24
C GLN A 5 -10.01 16.25 1.14
N ASP A 6 -10.78 17.32 1.31
CA ASP A 6 -10.91 18.04 2.59
C ASP A 6 -11.52 17.16 3.68
N TRP A 7 -12.49 16.31 3.33
CA TRP A 7 -13.06 15.32 4.25
C TRP A 7 -12.03 14.28 4.69
N LEU A 8 -11.24 13.72 3.76
CA LEU A 8 -10.17 12.76 4.07
C LEU A 8 -9.08 13.38 4.94
N VAL A 9 -8.70 14.63 4.67
CA VAL A 9 -7.73 15.37 5.49
C VAL A 9 -8.29 15.57 6.90
N LYS A 10 -9.54 16.01 7.04
CA LYS A 10 -10.19 16.20 8.35
C LYS A 10 -10.25 14.89 9.16
N GLN A 11 -10.55 13.77 8.50
CA GLN A 11 -10.61 12.46 9.14
C GLN A 11 -9.22 11.91 9.52
N SER A 12 -8.18 12.24 8.74
CA SER A 12 -6.79 11.95 9.10
C SER A 12 -6.33 12.75 10.34
N VAL A 13 -6.88 13.95 10.55
CA VAL A 13 -6.63 14.77 11.76
C VAL A 13 -7.29 14.17 12.99
N GLU A 14 -8.51 13.66 12.85
CA GLU A 14 -9.28 13.04 13.94
C GLU A 14 -8.65 11.74 14.45
N GLN A 15 -7.98 11.00 13.57
CA GLN A 15 -7.26 9.75 13.89
C GLN A 15 -5.74 9.93 14.08
N ARG A 16 -5.27 11.17 14.27
CA ARG A 16 -3.84 11.49 14.54
C ARG A 16 -3.16 10.63 15.61
N PRO A 17 -3.75 10.36 16.79
CA PRO A 17 -3.04 9.56 17.80
C PRO A 17 -2.83 8.12 17.33
N ALA A 18 -3.79 7.53 16.61
CA ALA A 18 -3.64 6.19 16.04
C ALA A 18 -2.57 6.16 14.94
N LEU A 19 -2.52 7.19 14.08
CA LEU A 19 -1.50 7.32 13.05
C LEU A 19 -0.11 7.55 13.64
N LEU A 20 0.02 8.35 14.71
CA LEU A 20 1.27 8.57 15.43
C LEU A 20 1.78 7.29 16.10
N VAL A 21 0.89 6.50 16.72
CA VAL A 21 1.27 5.18 17.27
C VAL A 21 1.81 4.29 16.16
N VAL A 22 1.12 4.19 15.02
CA VAL A 22 1.57 3.37 13.89
C VAL A 22 2.91 3.87 13.33
N LEU A 23 3.13 5.19 13.28
CA LEU A 23 4.36 5.80 12.81
C LEU A 23 5.53 5.53 13.78
N LEU A 24 5.34 5.74 15.08
CA LEU A 24 6.35 5.46 16.12
C LEU A 24 6.77 4.00 16.11
N LEU A 25 5.80 3.10 16.02
CA LEU A 25 6.04 1.66 16.00
C LEU A 25 6.78 1.25 14.71
N GLN A 26 6.52 1.95 13.59
CA GLN A 26 7.27 1.77 12.34
C GLN A 26 8.72 2.31 12.43
N CYS A 27 8.92 3.46 13.06
CA CYS A 27 10.26 3.99 13.33
C CYS A 27 11.06 3.03 14.22
N ALA A 28 10.44 2.48 15.26
CA ALA A 28 11.07 1.48 16.12
C ALA A 28 11.47 0.21 15.34
N TYR A 29 10.61 -0.25 14.43
CA TYR A 29 10.92 -1.37 13.55
C TYR A 29 12.07 -1.09 12.57
N ILE A 30 12.13 0.12 12.00
CA ILE A 30 13.25 0.55 11.15
C ILE A 30 14.55 0.61 11.96
N ALA A 31 14.53 1.16 13.17
CA ALA A 31 15.69 1.19 14.05
C ALA A 31 16.19 -0.23 14.36
N CYS A 32 15.27 -1.16 14.64
CA CYS A 32 15.61 -2.57 14.84
C CYS A 32 16.24 -3.19 13.58
N LYS A 33 15.72 -2.91 12.38
CA LYS A 33 16.32 -3.33 11.11
C LYS A 33 17.75 -2.83 10.93
N ILE A 34 18.01 -1.55 11.23
CA ILE A 34 19.35 -0.97 11.15
C ILE A 34 20.29 -1.69 12.12
N GLY A 35 19.84 -1.98 13.34
CA GLY A 35 20.60 -2.73 14.33
C GLY A 35 20.97 -4.14 13.85
N VAL A 36 20.03 -4.87 13.23
CA VAL A 36 20.30 -6.18 12.62
C VAL A 36 21.36 -6.07 11.54
N LEU A 37 21.23 -5.10 10.62
CA LEU A 37 22.21 -4.90 9.54
C LEU A 37 23.60 -4.58 10.08
N TRP A 38 23.68 -3.80 11.16
CA TRP A 38 24.94 -3.49 11.82
C TRP A 38 25.58 -4.73 12.46
N ALA A 39 24.81 -5.52 13.20
CA ALA A 39 25.29 -6.78 13.78
C ALA A 39 25.76 -7.77 12.70
N LEU A 40 25.07 -7.80 11.56
CA LEU A 40 25.40 -8.62 10.40
C LEU A 40 26.71 -8.15 9.74
N ALA A 41 26.93 -6.83 9.63
CA ALA A 41 28.19 -6.26 9.15
C ALA A 41 29.39 -6.63 10.04
N VAL A 42 29.24 -6.57 11.37
CA VAL A 42 30.28 -7.02 12.32
C VAL A 42 30.55 -8.52 12.19
N GLY A 43 29.51 -9.33 12.00
CA GLY A 43 29.66 -10.76 11.74
C GLY A 43 30.44 -11.06 10.45
N PHE A 44 30.21 -10.28 9.39
CA PHE A 44 30.96 -10.40 8.14
C PHE A 44 32.41 -9.97 8.28
N ASP A 45 32.70 -8.88 9.01
CA ASP A 45 34.05 -8.41 9.26
C ASP A 45 34.89 -9.48 9.99
N ALA A 46 34.33 -10.10 11.03
CA ALA A 46 34.98 -11.18 11.77
C ALA A 46 35.22 -12.43 10.91
N LEU A 47 34.30 -12.77 10.01
CA LEU A 47 34.39 -13.99 9.20
C LEU A 47 35.29 -13.83 7.97
N LEU A 48 35.25 -12.68 7.28
CA LEU A 48 35.98 -12.43 6.03
C LEU A 48 37.40 -11.89 6.26
N ILE A 49 37.61 -11.03 7.25
CA ILE A 49 38.90 -10.36 7.46
C ILE A 49 39.78 -11.12 8.47
N GLN A 50 39.19 -11.71 9.51
CA GLN A 50 39.94 -12.40 10.57
C GLN A 50 40.01 -13.93 10.43
N HIS A 51 39.25 -14.55 9.51
CA HIS A 51 39.21 -16.01 9.29
C HIS A 51 38.97 -16.83 10.58
N GLN A 52 38.36 -16.23 11.60
CA GLN A 52 38.00 -16.92 12.84
C GLN A 52 36.61 -17.56 12.70
N SER A 53 36.40 -18.69 13.39
CA SER A 53 35.07 -19.30 13.51
C SER A 53 34.11 -18.33 14.20
N LEU A 54 32.85 -18.30 13.74
CA LEU A 54 31.80 -17.46 14.33
C LEU A 54 31.71 -17.75 15.83
N SER A 55 32.05 -16.76 16.65
CA SER A 55 31.88 -16.86 18.09
C SER A 55 30.40 -17.04 18.42
N VAL A 56 30.11 -17.91 19.38
CA VAL A 56 28.74 -18.21 19.82
C VAL A 56 27.99 -16.95 20.26
N GLU A 57 28.71 -15.91 20.70
CA GLU A 57 28.14 -14.60 21.06
C GLU A 57 27.60 -13.84 19.85
N THR A 58 28.36 -13.78 18.74
CA THR A 58 27.89 -13.14 17.50
C THR A 58 26.67 -13.86 16.92
N LEU A 59 26.63 -15.19 17.01
CA LEU A 59 25.48 -15.99 16.57
C LEU A 59 24.24 -15.72 17.44
N LYS A 60 24.41 -15.61 18.75
CA LYS A 60 23.32 -15.25 19.69
C LYS A 60 22.76 -13.86 19.41
N ILE A 61 23.63 -12.87 19.20
CA ILE A 61 23.21 -11.49 18.88
C ILE A 61 22.41 -11.46 17.56
N LEU A 62 22.86 -12.20 16.55
CA LEU A 62 22.19 -12.28 15.26
C LEU A 62 20.82 -12.99 15.35
N LEU A 63 20.72 -14.09 16.12
CA LEU A 63 19.45 -14.77 16.35
C LEU A 63 18.47 -13.92 17.16
N VAL A 64 18.92 -13.31 18.27
CA VAL A 64 18.05 -12.48 19.12
C VAL A 64 17.55 -11.25 18.35
N SER A 65 18.41 -10.60 17.57
CA SER A 65 18.01 -9.44 16.76
C SER A 65 17.05 -9.81 15.62
N SER A 66 17.24 -10.95 14.96
CA SER A 66 16.33 -11.46 13.93
C SER A 66 14.96 -11.83 14.49
N ILE A 67 14.93 -12.52 15.63
CA ILE A 67 13.68 -12.85 16.35
C ILE A 67 12.98 -11.56 16.81
N GLY A 68 13.74 -10.62 17.38
CA GLY A 68 13.23 -9.31 17.79
C GLY A 68 12.59 -8.54 16.65
N MET A 69 13.19 -8.57 15.45
CA MET A 69 12.62 -7.97 14.25
C MET A 69 11.31 -8.64 13.80
N SER A 70 11.25 -9.97 13.85
CA SER A 70 10.03 -10.72 13.51
C SER A 70 8.89 -10.40 14.48
N VAL A 71 9.18 -10.35 15.78
CA VAL A 71 8.20 -9.97 16.82
C VAL A 71 7.74 -8.53 16.64
N ALA A 72 8.67 -7.58 16.41
CA ALA A 72 8.32 -6.18 16.16
C ALA A 72 7.43 -6.01 14.92
N TYR A 73 7.70 -6.75 13.85
CA TYR A 73 6.85 -6.78 12.67
C TYR A 73 5.46 -7.36 12.95
N ALA A 74 5.39 -8.46 13.70
CA ALA A 74 4.11 -9.07 14.07
C ALA A 74 3.24 -8.14 14.94
N VAL A 75 3.84 -7.46 15.91
CA VAL A 75 3.14 -6.46 16.74
C VAL A 75 2.62 -5.31 15.87
N LEU A 76 3.45 -4.80 14.96
CA LEU A 76 3.04 -3.79 13.98
C LEU A 76 1.82 -4.22 13.17
N ALA A 77 1.87 -5.44 12.63
CA ALA A 77 0.80 -5.98 11.79
C ALA A 77 -0.52 -6.10 12.59
N GLN A 78 -0.45 -6.58 13.84
CA GLN A 78 -1.63 -6.70 14.69
C GLN A 78 -2.23 -5.35 15.08
N VAL A 79 -1.41 -4.37 15.47
CA VAL A 79 -1.89 -3.02 15.82
C VAL A 79 -2.58 -2.38 14.62
N ARG A 80 -1.97 -2.45 13.42
CA ARG A 80 -2.60 -1.92 12.20
C ARG A 80 -3.93 -2.60 11.89
N MET A 81 -3.99 -3.93 11.99
CA MET A 81 -5.22 -4.68 11.74
C MET A 81 -6.34 -4.25 12.71
N ARG A 82 -6.04 -4.13 14.00
CA ARG A 82 -7.03 -3.70 15.01
C ARG A 82 -7.56 -2.30 14.71
N LEU A 83 -6.67 -1.35 14.42
CA LEU A 83 -7.06 0.03 14.11
C LEU A 83 -7.93 0.12 12.84
N LYS A 84 -7.58 -0.62 11.79
CA LYS A 84 -8.39 -0.70 10.56
C LYS A 84 -9.79 -1.26 10.82
N MET A 85 -9.89 -2.33 11.60
CA MET A 85 -11.17 -2.97 11.91
C MET A 85 -12.07 -2.04 12.72
N THR A 86 -11.55 -1.40 13.76
CA THR A 86 -12.31 -0.42 14.56
C THR A 86 -12.81 0.73 13.70
N TYR A 87 -11.95 1.25 12.82
CA TYR A 87 -12.30 2.33 11.92
C TYR A 87 -13.37 1.95 10.89
N GLN A 88 -13.25 0.77 10.27
CA GLN A 88 -14.28 0.25 9.36
C GLN A 88 -15.62 0.11 10.08
N LEU A 89 -15.63 -0.44 11.29
CA LEU A 89 -16.84 -0.60 12.10
C LEU A 89 -17.51 0.75 12.39
N SER A 90 -16.73 1.77 12.75
CA SER A 90 -17.25 3.12 13.00
C SER A 90 -17.87 3.75 11.75
N ILE A 91 -17.23 3.60 10.57
CA ILE A 91 -17.80 4.08 9.31
C ILE A 91 -19.09 3.35 8.96
N HIS A 92 -19.11 2.01 9.11
CA HIS A 92 -20.31 1.21 8.85
C HIS A 92 -21.48 1.64 9.74
N GLN A 93 -21.23 1.95 11.02
CA GLN A 93 -22.24 2.45 11.96
C GLN A 93 -22.71 3.88 11.66
N GLN A 94 -21.83 4.77 11.22
CA GLN A 94 -22.21 6.12 10.82
C GLN A 94 -23.04 6.10 9.54
N LEU A 95 -22.61 5.30 8.56
CA LEU A 95 -23.31 5.18 7.28
C LEU A 95 -24.70 4.57 7.46
N SER A 96 -24.84 3.54 8.31
CA SER A 96 -26.15 2.93 8.59
C SER A 96 -27.11 3.91 9.28
N LYS A 97 -26.62 4.76 10.18
CA LYS A 97 -27.44 5.82 10.81
C LYS A 97 -27.91 6.88 9.80
N VAL A 98 -27.00 7.33 8.93
CA VAL A 98 -27.35 8.30 7.87
C VAL A 98 -28.33 7.70 6.87
N LEU A 99 -28.13 6.43 6.48
CA LEU A 99 -29.04 5.70 5.61
C LEU A 99 -30.41 5.46 6.26
N ALA A 100 -30.47 5.20 7.56
CA ALA A 100 -31.72 5.05 8.30
C ALA A 100 -32.53 6.36 8.39
N GLN A 101 -31.85 7.51 8.32
CA GLN A 101 -32.47 8.85 8.30
C GLN A 101 -32.72 9.37 6.88
N ALA A 102 -32.10 8.76 5.87
CA ALA A 102 -32.29 9.13 4.49
C ALA A 102 -33.68 8.69 4.01
N SER A 103 -34.35 9.56 3.25
CA SER A 103 -35.65 9.25 2.68
C SER A 103 -35.54 8.07 1.68
N GLN A 104 -36.54 7.17 1.67
CA GLN A 104 -36.60 5.98 0.79
C GLN A 104 -36.38 6.31 -0.70
N HIS A 105 -36.70 7.54 -1.10
CA HIS A 105 -36.53 8.05 -2.45
C HIS A 105 -35.05 8.27 -2.86
N GLN A 106 -34.18 8.61 -1.91
CA GLN A 106 -32.74 8.81 -2.14
C GLN A 106 -31.99 7.47 -2.23
N ILE A 107 -32.44 6.46 -1.47
CA ILE A 107 -31.83 5.11 -1.48
C ILE A 107 -32.13 4.39 -2.80
N ARG A 108 -33.34 4.56 -3.35
CA ARG A 108 -33.76 3.98 -4.64
C ARG A 108 -33.15 4.67 -5.87
N ALA A 109 -32.57 5.86 -5.72
CA ALA A 109 -31.94 6.57 -6.83
C ALA A 109 -30.65 5.89 -7.32
N GLN A 110 -30.10 4.96 -6.54
CA GLN A 110 -28.89 4.21 -6.89
C GLN A 110 -29.16 2.71 -6.99
N SER A 111 -28.40 2.01 -7.83
CA SER A 111 -28.56 0.57 -8.04
C SER A 111 -28.09 -0.23 -6.83
N MET A 112 -28.66 -1.43 -6.62
CA MET A 112 -28.22 -2.35 -5.56
C MET A 112 -26.71 -2.65 -5.65
N TYR A 113 -26.17 -2.65 -6.88
CA TYR A 113 -24.75 -2.86 -7.14
C TYR A 113 -23.87 -1.72 -6.60
N SER A 114 -24.27 -0.45 -6.72
CA SER A 114 -23.46 0.65 -6.20
C SER A 114 -23.40 0.63 -4.68
N TRP A 115 -24.49 0.30 -4.00
CA TRP A 115 -24.51 0.11 -2.55
C TRP A 115 -23.60 -1.04 -2.13
N GLN A 116 -23.62 -2.15 -2.87
CA GLN A 116 -22.71 -3.27 -2.62
C GLN A 116 -21.24 -2.89 -2.80
N GLN A 117 -20.89 -2.09 -3.83
CA GLN A 117 -19.53 -1.59 -4.01
C GLN A 117 -19.09 -0.64 -2.89
N VAL A 118 -19.98 0.22 -2.40
CA VAL A 118 -19.67 1.11 -1.27
C VAL A 118 -19.30 0.31 -0.03
N TRP A 119 -20.12 -0.70 0.30
CA TRP A 119 -19.91 -1.53 1.49
C TRP A 119 -18.69 -2.45 1.40
N LEU A 120 -18.49 -3.11 0.26
CA LEU A 120 -17.45 -4.14 0.12
C LEU A 120 -16.10 -3.62 -0.36
N GLN A 121 -16.07 -2.50 -1.11
CA GLN A 121 -14.85 -2.01 -1.74
C GLN A 121 -14.45 -0.63 -1.22
N HIS A 122 -15.33 0.37 -1.29
CA HIS A 122 -14.91 1.74 -1.01
C HIS A 122 -14.55 1.99 0.46
N ILE A 123 -15.33 1.45 1.41
CA ILE A 123 -15.05 1.62 2.85
C ILE A 123 -13.70 0.99 3.25
N PRO A 124 -13.39 -0.27 2.89
CA PRO A 124 -12.08 -0.85 3.15
C PRO A 124 -10.92 -0.10 2.49
N THR A 125 -11.09 0.39 1.25
CA THR A 125 -10.05 1.14 0.55
C THR A 125 -9.69 2.44 1.26
N VAL A 126 -10.66 3.17 1.81
CA VAL A 126 -10.39 4.39 2.59
C VAL A 126 -9.59 4.07 3.86
N ALA A 127 -9.93 2.99 4.55
CA ALA A 127 -9.17 2.54 5.72
C ALA A 127 -7.71 2.18 5.34
N ASN A 128 -7.51 1.44 4.25
CA ASN A 128 -6.17 1.11 3.77
C ASN A 128 -5.36 2.35 3.36
N TYR A 129 -6.00 3.34 2.73
CA TYR A 129 -5.36 4.59 2.38
C TYR A 129 -4.81 5.32 3.62
N LEU A 130 -5.62 5.46 4.67
CA LEU A 130 -5.21 6.18 5.87
C LEU A 130 -4.12 5.45 6.66
N PHE A 131 -4.24 4.14 6.88
CA PHE A 131 -3.34 3.42 7.78
C PHE A 131 -2.08 2.87 7.10
N ASP A 132 -2.12 2.56 5.80
CA ASP A 132 -0.95 2.06 5.08
C ASP A 132 -0.32 3.14 4.23
N PHE A 133 -1.09 3.74 3.31
CA PHE A 133 -0.53 4.62 2.30
C PHE A 133 -0.01 5.94 2.89
N VAL A 134 -0.78 6.60 3.75
CA VAL A 134 -0.33 7.87 4.37
C VAL A 134 0.96 7.65 5.17
N VAL A 135 1.02 6.58 5.96
CA VAL A 135 2.21 6.31 6.80
C VAL A 135 3.41 5.92 5.93
N GLN A 136 3.22 5.03 4.95
CA GLN A 136 4.28 4.64 4.02
C GLN A 136 4.79 5.81 3.19
N LYS A 137 3.93 6.73 2.77
CA LYS A 137 4.35 7.93 2.02
C LYS A 137 5.37 8.77 2.79
N TRP A 138 5.14 8.99 4.09
CA TRP A 138 6.09 9.70 4.95
C TRP A 138 7.39 8.92 5.10
N LEU A 139 7.31 7.61 5.35
CA LEU A 139 8.48 6.74 5.46
C LEU A 139 9.32 6.69 4.19
N SER A 140 8.69 6.59 3.02
CA SER A 140 9.38 6.55 1.73
C SER A 140 10.20 7.82 1.45
N ALA A 141 9.81 8.96 2.04
CA ALA A 141 10.59 10.19 1.97
C ALA A 141 11.66 10.27 3.08
N LEU A 142 11.32 9.82 4.30
CA LEU A 142 12.18 9.93 5.47
C LEU A 142 13.33 8.92 5.46
N VAL A 143 13.10 7.68 5.04
CA VAL A 143 14.10 6.61 5.03
C VAL A 143 15.31 6.92 4.15
N PRO A 144 15.15 7.37 2.88
CA PRO A 144 16.30 7.78 2.07
C PRO A 144 17.09 8.93 2.70
N LEU A 145 16.41 9.88 3.34
CA LEU A 145 17.05 11.03 3.99
C LEU A 145 17.89 10.59 5.19
N VAL A 146 17.35 9.72 6.04
CA VAL A 146 18.10 9.13 7.18
C VAL A 146 19.30 8.33 6.69
N LEU A 147 19.13 7.48 5.67
CA LEU A 147 20.23 6.71 5.09
C LEU A 147 21.32 7.63 4.53
N LEU A 148 20.95 8.72 3.87
CA LEU A 148 21.88 9.70 3.33
C LEU A 148 22.72 10.35 4.44
N VAL A 149 22.11 10.71 5.57
CA VAL A 149 22.84 11.23 6.73
C VAL A 149 23.81 10.18 7.30
N ILE A 150 23.36 8.95 7.50
CA ILE A 150 24.20 7.87 8.06
C ILE A 150 25.40 7.58 7.15
N ILE A 151 25.17 7.42 5.85
CA ILE A 151 26.23 7.07 4.89
C ILE A 151 27.23 8.22 4.74
N THR A 152 26.75 9.47 4.70
CA THR A 152 27.62 10.65 4.60
C THR A 152 28.55 10.76 5.81
N SER A 153 28.09 10.42 7.01
CA SER A 153 28.93 10.38 8.23
C SER A 153 30.03 9.32 8.18
N ILE A 154 29.82 8.22 7.44
CA ILE A 154 30.82 7.15 7.26
C ILE A 154 31.82 7.53 6.16
N ASN A 155 31.33 8.07 5.04
CA ASN A 155 32.16 8.49 3.92
C ASN A 155 31.49 9.63 3.14
N TRP A 156 32.10 10.82 3.20
CA TRP A 156 31.58 12.02 2.56
C TRP A 156 31.51 11.90 1.02
N LEU A 157 32.44 11.19 0.38
CA LEU A 157 32.48 11.00 -1.07
C LEU A 157 31.28 10.17 -1.55
N ILE A 158 30.95 9.10 -0.82
CA ILE A 158 29.77 8.27 -1.09
C ILE A 158 28.50 9.09 -0.88
N GLY A 159 28.46 9.94 0.16
CA GLY A 159 27.35 10.86 0.40
C GLY A 159 27.07 11.79 -0.77
N VAL A 160 28.11 12.44 -1.32
CA VAL A 160 27.98 13.32 -2.50
C VAL A 160 27.51 12.54 -3.73
N ALA A 161 28.06 11.34 -3.98
CA ALA A 161 27.61 10.49 -5.08
C ALA A 161 26.13 10.08 -4.94
N LEU A 162 25.67 9.80 -3.72
CA LEU A 162 24.26 9.51 -3.43
C LEU A 162 23.37 10.71 -3.72
N ILE A 163 23.75 11.91 -3.28
CA ILE A 163 22.99 13.15 -3.53
C ILE A 163 22.82 13.40 -5.03
N LEU A 164 23.84 13.10 -5.84
CA LEU A 164 23.77 13.26 -7.30
C LEU A 164 22.87 12.20 -7.97
N THR A 165 22.94 10.94 -7.50
CA THR A 165 22.23 9.81 -8.12
C THR A 165 20.78 9.66 -7.65
N LEU A 166 20.46 10.06 -6.41
CA LEU A 166 19.12 9.98 -5.82
C LEU A 166 18.04 10.72 -6.63
N PRO A 167 18.24 11.98 -7.11
CA PRO A 167 17.25 12.68 -7.94
C PRO A 167 17.25 12.20 -9.39
N LEU A 168 18.38 11.66 -9.88
CA LEU A 168 18.49 11.13 -11.23
C LEU A 168 17.57 9.93 -11.45
N LEU A 169 17.39 9.09 -10.43
CA LEU A 169 16.55 7.89 -10.48
C LEU A 169 15.05 8.19 -10.72
N PRO A 170 14.41 9.13 -9.98
CA PRO A 170 13.07 9.64 -10.31
C PRO A 170 12.98 10.32 -11.69
N ILE A 171 14.01 11.04 -12.13
CA ILE A 171 14.02 11.69 -13.44
C ILE A 171 13.88 10.63 -14.53
N PHE A 172 14.68 9.55 -14.47
CA PHE A 172 14.55 8.42 -15.38
C PHE A 172 13.18 7.75 -15.26
N MET A 173 12.64 7.61 -14.04
CA MET A 173 11.31 7.05 -13.81
C MET A 173 10.20 7.85 -14.50
N ILE A 174 10.27 9.18 -14.45
CA ILE A 174 9.30 10.07 -15.11
C ILE A 174 9.45 10.00 -16.64
N LEU A 175 10.69 9.99 -17.13
CA LEU A 175 10.99 9.94 -18.57
C LEU A 175 10.50 8.62 -19.20
N VAL A 176 10.84 7.49 -18.59
CA VAL A 176 10.44 6.15 -19.04
C VAL A 176 8.94 5.94 -18.83
N GLY A 177 8.41 6.29 -17.66
CA GLY A 177 7.00 6.09 -17.31
C GLY A 177 6.05 6.83 -18.25
N LYS A 178 6.37 8.06 -18.65
CA LYS A 178 5.58 8.80 -19.65
C LYS A 178 5.67 8.15 -21.05
N GLY A 179 6.82 7.59 -21.41
CA GLY A 179 7.01 6.90 -22.69
C GLY A 179 6.27 5.56 -22.80
N THR A 180 6.11 4.84 -21.69
CA THR A 180 5.45 3.52 -21.66
C THR A 180 3.96 3.58 -21.33
N ALA A 181 3.53 4.54 -20.48
CA ALA A 181 2.14 4.66 -20.04
C ALA A 181 1.16 4.88 -21.21
N ASN A 182 1.53 5.71 -22.20
CA ASN A 182 0.65 5.97 -23.34
C ASN A 182 0.37 4.71 -24.18
N ARG A 183 1.36 3.81 -24.32
CA ARG A 183 1.18 2.55 -25.04
C ARG A 183 0.45 1.52 -24.20
N HIS A 184 0.75 1.44 -22.91
CA HIS A 184 0.11 0.52 -21.97
C HIS A 184 -1.39 0.82 -21.81
N GLN A 185 -1.76 2.09 -21.70
CA GLN A 185 -3.15 2.50 -21.54
C GLN A 185 -4.01 2.15 -22.76
N ALA A 186 -3.47 2.25 -23.97
CA ALA A 186 -4.17 1.81 -25.19
C ALA A 186 -4.46 0.30 -25.18
N HIS A 187 -3.51 -0.53 -24.74
CA HIS A 187 -3.72 -1.97 -24.62
C HIS A 187 -4.73 -2.33 -23.52
N PHE A 188 -4.71 -1.63 -22.37
CA PHE A 188 -5.67 -1.87 -21.30
C PHE A 188 -7.10 -1.42 -21.66
N GLN A 189 -7.24 -0.31 -22.38
CA GLN A 189 -8.54 0.15 -22.86
C GLN A 189 -9.14 -0.84 -23.86
N ALA A 190 -8.36 -1.31 -24.84
CA ALA A 190 -8.81 -2.32 -25.78
C ALA A 190 -9.23 -3.63 -25.08
N LEU A 191 -8.53 -4.03 -24.01
CA LEU A 191 -8.89 -5.20 -23.20
C LEU A 191 -10.21 -5.00 -22.43
N ALA A 192 -10.44 -3.79 -21.89
CA ALA A 192 -11.69 -3.45 -21.21
C ALA A 192 -12.88 -3.45 -22.17
N ASP A 193 -12.70 -2.88 -23.36
CA ASP A 193 -13.70 -2.83 -24.42
C ASP A 193 -14.03 -4.24 -24.96
N LEU A 194 -13.03 -5.14 -25.05
CA LEU A 194 -13.27 -6.55 -25.36
C LEU A 194 -14.03 -7.25 -24.24
N GLY A 195 -13.69 -6.99 -22.98
CA GLY A 195 -14.36 -7.58 -21.81
C GLY A 195 -15.85 -7.24 -21.72
N THR A 196 -16.22 -6.00 -22.03
CA THR A 196 -17.63 -5.60 -22.13
C THR A 196 -18.32 -6.28 -23.30
N LEU A 197 -17.67 -6.35 -24.47
CA LEU A 197 -18.19 -7.05 -25.64
C LEU A 197 -18.41 -8.56 -25.38
N PHE A 198 -17.49 -9.21 -24.66
CA PHE A 198 -17.60 -10.61 -24.25
C PHE A 198 -18.74 -10.81 -23.25
N ALA A 199 -18.89 -9.92 -22.27
CA ALA A 199 -19.98 -9.97 -21.31
C ALA A 199 -21.35 -9.82 -22.00
N ASP A 200 -21.46 -8.90 -22.96
CA ASP A 200 -22.68 -8.69 -23.75
C ASP A 200 -23.00 -9.92 -24.63
N ARG A 201 -22.00 -10.51 -25.28
CA ARG A 201 -22.18 -11.73 -26.08
C ARG A 201 -22.58 -12.94 -25.23
N LEU A 202 -22.00 -13.11 -24.04
CA LEU A 202 -22.41 -14.17 -23.12
C LEU A 202 -23.86 -13.99 -22.67
N ARG A 203 -24.27 -12.76 -22.36
CA ARG A 203 -25.61 -12.43 -21.90
C ARG A 203 -26.68 -12.60 -22.98
N ASN A 204 -26.34 -12.29 -24.23
CA ASN A 204 -27.23 -12.43 -25.39
C ASN A 204 -27.04 -13.75 -26.17
N SER A 205 -26.23 -14.68 -25.68
CA SER A 205 -26.00 -16.00 -26.32
C SER A 205 -27.31 -16.77 -26.56
N LYS A 206 -28.28 -16.66 -25.65
CA LYS A 206 -29.61 -17.27 -25.79
C LYS A 206 -30.46 -16.63 -26.89
N LEU A 207 -30.38 -15.31 -27.07
CA LEU A 207 -31.08 -14.59 -28.15
C LEU A 207 -30.49 -14.93 -29.51
N LEU A 208 -29.15 -15.05 -29.60
CA LEU A 208 -28.46 -15.44 -30.83
C LEU A 208 -28.77 -16.89 -31.25
N ALA A 209 -28.83 -17.81 -30.29
CA ALA A 209 -29.22 -19.20 -30.56
C ALA A 209 -30.67 -19.31 -31.06
N GLN A 210 -31.57 -18.49 -30.52
CA GLN A 210 -32.98 -18.48 -30.91
C GLN A 210 -33.22 -17.87 -32.31
N PHE A 211 -32.42 -16.87 -32.71
CA PHE A 211 -32.45 -16.33 -34.08
C PHE A 211 -31.84 -17.28 -35.12
N GLN A 212 -30.74 -17.99 -34.80
CA GLN A 212 -30.15 -18.99 -35.70
C GLN A 212 -31.12 -20.13 -36.05
N GLN A 213 -32.05 -20.47 -35.14
CA GLN A 213 -33.08 -21.48 -35.38
C GLN A 213 -34.18 -21.02 -36.35
N HIS A 214 -34.39 -19.71 -36.51
CA HIS A 214 -35.35 -19.17 -37.48
C HIS A 214 -34.79 -19.13 -38.91
N ASP A 215 -33.49 -18.87 -39.08
CA ASP A 215 -32.84 -18.88 -40.40
C ASP A 215 -32.66 -20.28 -41.00
N THR A 216 -32.81 -21.35 -40.20
CA THR A 216 -32.72 -22.75 -40.67
C THR A 216 -34.08 -23.34 -41.09
N GLN A 217 -35.17 -22.56 -41.03
CA GLN A 217 -36.52 -22.98 -41.45
C GLN A 217 -37.00 -22.35 -42.77
N ALA A 218 -36.10 -21.69 -43.52
CA ALA A 218 -36.33 -21.24 -44.89
C ALA A 218 -35.51 -22.09 -45.87
#